data_AF-A0A916DH18-F1
#
_entry.id   AF-A0A916DH18-F1
#
_cell.length_a   1.000
_cell.length_b   1.000
_cell.length_c   1.000
_cell.angle_alpha   90.00
_cell.angle_beta   90.00
_cell.angle_gamma   90.00
#
_symmetry.space_group_name_H-M   'P 1'
#
loop_
_entity.id
_entity.type
_entity.pdbx_description
1 polymer ?
#
loop_
_entity_poly.entity_id
_entity_poly.type
_entity_poly.pdbx_seq_one_letter_code
_entity_poly.pdbx_strand_id
1 'polypeptide(L)'
;MAKINIITKGRSGTIQYIEGSLFKKNTCEFYWEFGGGDTVAIIWFPKDDAEWDRKYPWAAGRRMDIVKFMAEAVRKNKHHRPH
;
A
#
# COMPACT_ATOMS: atom_id res chain seq x y z
N MET A 1 3.16 -12.26 -10.06
CA MET A 1 3.46 -10.81 -10.01
C MET A 1 2.56 -10.17 -8.96
N ALA A 2 3.08 -9.23 -8.19
CA ALA A 2 2.28 -8.46 -7.25
C ALA A 2 1.49 -7.37 -7.99
N LYS A 3 0.23 -7.17 -7.58
CA LYS A 3 -0.65 -6.14 -8.13
C LYS A 3 -0.92 -5.08 -7.06
N ILE A 4 -0.79 -3.82 -7.43
CA ILE A 4 -1.28 -2.70 -6.62
C ILE A 4 -2.67 -2.32 -7.08
N ASN A 5 -3.59 -2.16 -6.13
CA ASN A 5 -4.89 -1.55 -6.37
C ASN A 5 -5.03 -0.32 -5.46
N ILE A 6 -5.28 0.85 -6.05
CA ILE A 6 -5.44 2.11 -5.33
C ILE A 6 -6.89 2.55 -5.46
N ILE A 7 -7.61 2.50 -4.35
CA ILE A 7 -9.00 2.93 -4.25
C ILE A 7 -8.97 4.36 -3.70
N THR A 8 -9.16 5.35 -4.56
CA THR A 8 -9.09 6.77 -4.18
C THR A 8 -10.49 7.33 -3.90
N LYS A 9 -10.65 8.03 -2.77
CA LYS A 9 -11.84 8.80 -2.41
C LYS A 9 -11.43 10.22 -2.03
N GLY A 10 -11.38 11.11 -3.02
CA GLY A 10 -10.95 12.50 -2.82
C GLY A 10 -9.44 12.62 -2.61
N ARG A 11 -9.02 13.05 -1.40
CA ARG A 11 -7.62 13.22 -1.00
C ARG A 11 -7.05 12.04 -0.22
N SER A 12 -7.88 11.06 0.11
CA SER A 12 -7.47 9.85 0.80
C SER A 12 -8.01 8.61 0.11
N GLY A 13 -7.66 7.45 0.63
CA GLY A 13 -8.11 6.20 0.07
C GLY A 13 -7.49 4.99 0.73
N THR A 14 -7.63 3.88 0.04
CA THR A 14 -7.08 2.60 0.46
C THR A 14 -6.13 2.11 -0.63
N ILE A 15 -4.97 1.60 -0.23
CA ILE A 15 -4.04 0.91 -1.13
C ILE A 15 -3.97 -0.56 -0.73
N GLN A 16 -4.07 -1.42 -1.73
CA GLN A 16 -3.99 -2.86 -1.58
C GLN A 16 -2.78 -3.40 -2.34
N TYR A 17 -1.95 -4.17 -1.65
CA TYR A 17 -0.91 -4.99 -2.23
C TYR A 17 -1.40 -6.43 -2.31
N ILE A 18 -1.48 -6.96 -3.53
CA ILE A 18 -2.08 -8.25 -3.81
C ILE A 18 -1.03 -9.18 -4.41
N GLU A 19 -0.82 -10.34 -3.79
CA GLU A 19 0.01 -11.43 -4.32
C GLU A 19 -0.77 -12.74 -4.34
N GLY A 20 -0.36 -13.66 -5.22
CA GLY A 20 -0.90 -15.01 -5.28
C GLY A 20 -1.53 -15.37 -6.62
N SER A 21 -2.19 -16.52 -6.65
CA SER A 21 -2.83 -17.09 -7.85
C SER A 21 -4.35 -16.96 -7.76
N LEU A 22 -5.06 -17.35 -8.83
CA LEU A 22 -6.54 -17.34 -8.86
C LEU A 22 -7.19 -18.06 -7.66
N PHE A 23 -6.53 -19.08 -7.12
CA PHE A 23 -7.08 -19.93 -6.05
C PHE A 23 -6.60 -19.54 -4.65
N LYS A 24 -5.58 -18.69 -4.52
CA LYS A 24 -5.11 -18.18 -3.23
C LYS A 24 -4.56 -16.77 -3.40
N LYS A 25 -5.37 -15.81 -2.98
CA LYS A 25 -5.06 -14.38 -3.02
C LYS A 25 -4.71 -13.89 -1.63
N ASN A 26 -3.48 -13.44 -1.47
CA ASN A 26 -3.04 -12.75 -0.26
C ASN A 26 -3.08 -11.24 -0.50
N THR A 27 -3.60 -10.50 0.48
CA THR A 27 -3.76 -9.05 0.35
C THR A 27 -3.26 -8.37 1.61
N CYS A 28 -2.42 -7.35 1.44
CA CYS A 28 -2.17 -6.33 2.46
C CYS A 28 -2.98 -5.09 2.09
N GLU A 29 -3.60 -4.43 3.06
CA GLU A 29 -4.47 -3.28 2.82
C GLU A 29 -4.19 -2.19 3.85
N PHE A 30 -4.01 -0.97 3.37
CA PHE A 30 -3.66 0.19 4.20
C PHE A 30 -4.43 1.43 3.77
N TYR A 31 -4.77 2.25 4.76
CA TYR A 31 -5.28 3.59 4.52
C TYR A 31 -4.14 4.51 4.08
N TRP A 32 -4.43 5.45 3.19
CA TRP A 32 -3.50 6.49 2.76
C TRP A 32 -4.21 7.83 2.57
N GLU A 33 -3.44 8.91 2.68
CA GLU A 33 -3.94 10.27 2.49
C GLU A 33 -2.84 11.16 1.88
N PHE A 34 -3.21 12.06 0.99
CA PHE A 34 -2.30 13.10 0.52
C PHE A 34 -2.02 14.09 1.66
N GLY A 35 -0.75 14.23 2.01
CA GLY A 35 -0.31 15.25 2.96
C GLY A 35 -0.35 16.65 2.35
N GLY A 36 -0.24 17.66 3.22
CA GLY A 36 0.08 19.03 2.83
C GLY A 36 1.58 19.29 2.74
N GLY A 37 1.97 20.44 2.19
CA GLY A 37 3.38 20.84 2.03
C GLY A 37 4.14 19.93 1.06
N ASP A 38 5.36 19.52 1.44
CA ASP A 38 6.22 18.62 0.64
C ASP A 38 5.85 17.13 0.77
N THR A 39 4.84 16.80 1.58
CA THR A 39 4.45 15.41 1.82
C THR A 39 3.55 14.90 0.71
N VAL A 40 4.05 13.93 -0.07
CA VAL A 40 3.27 13.37 -1.18
C VAL A 40 2.11 12.53 -0.68
N ALA A 41 2.33 11.55 0.20
CA ALA A 41 1.28 10.72 0.79
C ALA A 41 1.72 10.15 2.14
N ILE A 42 0.78 10.03 3.08
CA ILE A 42 0.94 9.34 4.36
C ILE A 42 0.22 8.00 4.23
N ILE A 43 0.89 6.91 4.60
CA ILE A 43 0.34 5.55 4.57
C ILE A 43 0.40 4.98 5.97
N TRP A 44 -0.72 4.44 6.47
CA TRP A 44 -0.80 3.83 7.79
C TRP A 44 -0.69 2.33 7.70
N PHE A 45 0.38 1.75 8.25
CA PHE A 45 0.68 0.33 8.24
C PHE A 45 1.19 -0.13 9.63
N PRO A 46 1.21 -1.45 9.93
CA PRO A 46 1.73 -1.99 11.18
C PRO A 46 3.09 -1.41 11.57
N LYS A 47 3.21 -1.00 12.84
CA LYS A 47 4.33 -0.16 13.30
C LYS A 47 5.65 -0.92 13.36
N ASP A 48 5.59 -2.22 13.66
CA ASP A 48 6.73 -3.11 13.83
C ASP A 48 6.53 -4.43 13.06
N ASP A 49 7.61 -5.19 12.94
CA ASP A 49 7.61 -6.44 12.17
C ASP A 49 6.79 -7.53 12.87
N ALA A 50 6.69 -7.53 14.21
CA ALA A 50 5.90 -8.52 14.94
C ALA A 50 4.39 -8.35 14.68
N GLU A 51 3.90 -7.12 14.69
CA GLU A 51 2.52 -6.80 14.33
C GLU A 51 2.24 -7.16 12.86
N TRP A 52 3.19 -6.86 11.97
CA TRP A 52 3.10 -7.19 10.55
C TRP A 52 3.03 -8.70 10.32
N ASP A 53 3.97 -9.47 10.88
CA ASP A 53 4.07 -10.92 10.68
C ASP A 53 2.83 -11.63 11.24
N ARG A 54 2.25 -11.12 12.34
CA ARG A 54 0.99 -11.61 12.88
C ARG A 54 -0.20 -11.32 11.94
N LYS A 55 -0.24 -10.12 11.35
CA LYS A 55 -1.36 -9.68 10.50
C LYS A 55 -1.27 -10.22 9.07
N TYR A 56 -0.05 -10.39 8.57
CA TYR A 56 0.27 -10.84 7.22
C TYR A 56 1.39 -11.90 7.25
N PRO A 57 1.14 -13.11 7.79
CA PRO A 57 2.19 -14.14 7.92
C PRO A 57 2.83 -14.52 6.58
N TRP A 58 2.06 -14.44 5.50
CA TRP A 58 2.53 -14.71 4.13
C TRP A 58 3.55 -13.68 3.63
N ALA A 59 3.59 -12.49 4.23
CA ALA A 59 4.46 -11.39 3.89
C ALA A 59 5.51 -11.14 4.98
N ALA A 60 5.74 -12.11 5.87
CA ALA A 60 6.67 -11.95 6.98
C ALA A 60 8.08 -11.58 6.49
N GLY A 61 8.74 -10.67 7.22
CA GLY A 61 10.06 -10.14 6.84
C GLY A 61 10.08 -9.24 5.59
N ARG A 62 8.95 -8.99 4.93
CA ARG A 62 8.85 -8.14 3.71
C ARG A 62 8.13 -6.81 3.95
N ARG A 63 7.94 -6.42 5.22
CA ARG A 63 7.14 -5.24 5.61
C ARG A 63 7.56 -3.98 4.86
N MET A 64 8.83 -3.58 4.99
CA MET A 64 9.30 -2.32 4.41
C MET A 64 9.39 -2.35 2.90
N ASP A 65 9.68 -3.50 2.29
CA ASP A 65 9.73 -3.63 0.82
C ASP A 65 8.34 -3.45 0.21
N ILE A 66 7.34 -4.10 0.79
CA ILE A 66 5.94 -3.97 0.36
C ILE A 66 5.45 -2.54 0.57
N VAL A 67 5.73 -1.93 1.73
CA VAL A 67 5.37 -0.53 2.03
C VAL A 67 6.01 0.45 1.05
N LYS A 68 7.30 0.32 0.75
CA LYS A 68 7.99 1.16 -0.24
C LYS A 68 7.38 1.01 -1.63
N PHE A 69 7.09 -0.22 -2.04
CA PHE A 69 6.49 -0.50 -3.34
C PHE A 69 5.08 0.12 -3.47
N MET A 70 4.26 0.02 -2.41
CA MET A 70 2.96 0.69 -2.34
C MET A 70 3.10 2.22 -2.39
N ALA A 71 4.03 2.80 -1.63
CA ALA A 71 4.27 4.24 -1.61
C ALA A 71 4.66 4.79 -2.99
N GLU A 72 5.56 4.10 -3.70
CA GLU A 72 5.93 4.45 -5.06
C GLU A 72 4.74 4.37 -6.02
N ALA A 73 3.85 3.39 -5.85
CA ALA A 73 2.64 3.28 -6.66
C ALA A 73 1.66 4.46 -6.41
N VAL A 74 1.46 4.87 -5.16
CA VAL A 74 0.65 6.06 -4.83
C VAL A 74 1.26 7.32 -5.45
N ARG A 75 2.59 7.49 -5.31
CA ARG A 75 3.33 8.62 -5.90
C ARG A 75 3.14 8.70 -7.41
N LYS A 76 3.24 7.58 -8.12
CA LYS A 76 3.03 7.51 -9.58
C LYS A 76 1.59 7.79 -9.98
N ASN A 77 0.61 7.33 -9.19
CA ASN A 77 -0.81 7.59 -9.46
C ASN A 77 -1.15 9.10 -9.42
N LYS A 78 -0.55 9.85 -8.50
CA LYS A 78 -0.68 11.33 -8.46
C LYS A 78 -0.25 12.00 -9.77
N HIS A 79 0.75 11.45 -10.46
CA HIS A 79 1.29 12.02 -11.70
C HIS A 79 0.43 11.69 -12.93
N HIS A 80 -0.52 10.76 -12.83
CA HIS A 80 -1.35 10.28 -13.95
C HIS A 80 -2.77 10.85 -13.95
N ARG A 81 -3.09 11.86 -13.14
CA ARG A 81 -4.33 12.62 -13.30
C ARG A 81 -4.14 13.64 -14.43
N PRO A 82 -4.81 13.49 -15.60
CA PRO A 82 -4.90 14.59 -16.54
C PRO A 82 -5.67 15.73 -15.87
N HIS A 83 -5.13 16.94 -16.01
CA HIS A 83 -5.82 18.18 -15.65
C HIS A 83 -7.10 18.35 -16.46
#